data_AF-A0A2W7KK99-F1
#
_entry.id   AF-A0A2W7KK99-F1
#
_cell.length_a   1.000
_cell.length_b   1.000
_cell.length_c   1.000
_cell.angle_alpha   90.00
_cell.angle_beta   90.00
_cell.angle_gamma   90.00
#
_symmetry.space_group_name_H-M   'P 1'
#
loop_
_entity.id
_entity.type
_entity.pdbx_description
1 polymer ?
#
loop_
_entity_poly.entity_id
_entity_poly.type
_entity_poly.pdbx_seq_one_letter_code
_entity_poly.pdbx_strand_id
1 'polypeptide(L)'
;MDYRVTRNVEAGDIPSPFRKLAIQLLGVFVVLPVVVVAGYGGMAALLILTAMTHENWGERWVDQLARLGLALLVVVGLFGVRTGVRLYRHFILSTQPPPWARAAWRGLASASLANLLIMYWIPGPMLLMGWPLIGSAAFALLLLQSARRAGRSTGNI
;
A
#
# COMPACT_ATOMS: atom_id res chain seq x y z
N MET A 1 34.00 17.11 27.14
CA MET A 1 33.64 15.70 26.84
C MET A 1 32.18 15.50 27.24
N ASP A 2 31.32 15.68 26.24
CA ASP A 2 29.86 15.81 26.33
C ASP A 2 29.13 14.47 26.53
N TYR A 3 28.94 14.07 27.77
CA TYR A 3 28.06 12.94 28.12
C TYR A 3 26.58 13.34 28.24
N ARG A 4 26.22 14.62 28.08
CA ARG A 4 24.83 15.09 28.18
C ARG A 4 24.06 15.16 26.85
N VAL A 5 24.77 15.18 25.73
CA VAL A 5 24.12 15.33 24.40
C VAL A 5 23.57 14.00 23.87
N THR A 6 24.14 12.86 24.28
CA THR A 6 23.69 11.53 23.84
C THR A 6 22.40 11.05 24.51
N ARG A 7 22.04 11.54 25.71
CA ARG A 7 20.80 11.13 26.39
C ARG A 7 19.51 11.70 25.79
N ASN A 8 19.60 12.81 25.07
CA ASN A 8 18.41 13.47 24.51
C ASN A 8 18.00 12.91 23.14
N VAL A 9 18.85 12.11 22.51
CA VAL A 9 18.54 11.46 21.21
C VAL A 9 17.81 10.12 21.41
N GLU A 10 18.02 9.44 22.54
CA GLU A 10 17.48 8.09 22.76
C GLU A 10 16.01 8.06 23.23
N ALA A 11 15.49 9.13 23.84
CA ALA A 11 14.13 9.14 24.40
C ALA A 11 13.03 9.51 23.39
N GLY A 12 13.38 10.06 22.23
CA GLY A 12 12.42 10.57 21.23
C GLY A 12 12.01 9.56 20.15
N ASP A 13 12.78 8.47 19.98
CA ASP A 13 12.66 7.57 18.82
C ASP A 13 12.03 6.21 19.12
N ILE A 14 11.73 5.90 20.38
CA ILE A 14 11.01 4.67 20.73
C ILE A 14 9.54 4.87 20.37
N PRO A 15 8.97 4.14 19.38
CA PRO A 15 7.56 4.24 19.08
C PRO A 15 6.77 3.84 20.34
N SER A 16 5.89 4.73 20.81
CA SER A 16 5.03 4.44 21.95
C SER A 16 4.34 3.08 21.76
N PRO A 17 4.16 2.29 22.82
CA PRO A 17 3.58 0.95 22.73
C PRO A 17 2.22 0.97 22.03
N PHE A 18 1.43 2.03 22.26
CA PHE A 18 0.17 2.29 21.56
C PHE A 18 0.32 2.46 20.04
N ARG A 19 1.37 3.13 19.56
CA ARG A 19 1.62 3.30 18.13
C ARG A 19 2.05 1.98 17.49
N LYS A 20 2.87 1.20 18.19
CA LYS A 20 3.29 -0.13 17.74
C LYS A 20 2.09 -1.08 17.64
N LEU A 21 1.20 -1.04 18.63
CA LEU A 21 -0.07 -1.77 18.62
C LEU A 21 -0.97 -1.31 17.45
N ALA A 22 -1.14 -0.01 17.25
CA ALA A 22 -1.94 0.53 16.15
C ALA A 22 -1.42 0.11 14.78
N ILE A 23 -0.09 0.12 14.58
CA ILE A 23 0.53 -0.37 13.35
C ILE A 23 0.30 -1.88 13.21
N GLN A 24 0.47 -2.67 14.28
CA GLN A 24 0.18 -4.10 14.24
C GLN A 24 -1.28 -4.39 13.88
N LEU A 25 -2.24 -3.67 14.46
CA LEU A 25 -3.66 -3.77 14.11
C LEU A 25 -3.89 -3.39 12.64
N LEU A 26 -3.26 -2.32 12.15
CA LEU A 26 -3.31 -1.97 10.71
C LEU A 26 -2.79 -3.12 9.83
N GLY A 27 -1.73 -3.80 10.28
CA GLY A 27 -1.19 -4.98 9.62
C GLY A 27 -2.18 -6.14 9.55
N VAL A 28 -2.71 -6.55 10.69
CA VAL A 28 -3.62 -7.71 10.82
C VAL A 28 -4.97 -7.45 10.17
N PHE A 29 -5.53 -6.26 10.36
CA PHE A 29 -6.87 -5.93 9.90
C PHE A 29 -6.91 -5.40 8.47
N VAL A 30 -5.83 -4.78 7.96
CA VAL A 30 -5.86 -4.16 6.63
C VAL A 30 -4.85 -4.79 5.70
N VAL A 31 -3.57 -4.79 6.05
CA VAL A 31 -2.51 -5.25 5.13
C VAL A 31 -2.68 -6.74 4.80
N LEU A 32 -2.92 -7.58 5.81
CA LEU A 32 -3.00 -9.03 5.63
C LEU A 32 -4.22 -9.44 4.79
N PRO A 33 -5.45 -8.98 5.07
CA PRO A 33 -6.60 -9.25 4.21
C PRO A 33 -6.41 -8.73 2.78
N VAL A 34 -5.85 -7.52 2.62
CA VAL A 34 -5.58 -6.96 1.28
C VAL A 34 -4.57 -7.82 0.52
N VAL A 35 -3.51 -8.30 1.17
CA VAL A 35 -2.52 -9.19 0.56
C VAL A 35 -3.15 -10.53 0.16
N VAL A 36 -3.99 -11.11 1.02
CA VAL A 36 -4.69 -12.38 0.73
C VAL A 36 -5.64 -12.22 -0.45
N VAL A 37 -6.47 -11.17 -0.45
CA VAL A 37 -7.42 -10.90 -1.54
C VAL A 37 -6.70 -10.58 -2.84
N ALA A 38 -5.64 -9.76 -2.80
CA ALA A 38 -4.86 -9.45 -3.98
C ALA A 38 -4.11 -10.67 -4.52
N GLY A 39 -3.60 -11.54 -3.64
CA GLY A 39 -2.97 -12.80 -4.02
C GLY A 39 -3.94 -13.76 -4.70
N TYR A 40 -5.12 -13.97 -4.09
CA TYR A 40 -6.17 -14.82 -4.66
C TYR A 40 -6.72 -14.25 -5.97
N GLY A 41 -7.07 -12.96 -6.00
CA GLY A 41 -7.55 -12.28 -7.20
C GLY A 41 -6.49 -12.24 -8.32
N GLY A 42 -5.21 -12.06 -7.97
CA GLY A 42 -4.11 -12.14 -8.92
C GLY A 42 -3.94 -13.53 -9.52
N MET A 43 -4.04 -14.60 -8.72
CA MET A 43 -4.03 -15.97 -9.24
C MET A 43 -5.23 -16.27 -10.14
N ALA A 44 -6.44 -15.85 -9.73
CA ALA A 44 -7.64 -16.02 -10.54
C ALA A 44 -7.51 -15.28 -11.88
N ALA A 45 -7.00 -14.04 -11.87
CA ALA A 45 -6.74 -13.27 -13.08
C ALA A 45 -5.73 -13.96 -14.01
N LEU A 46 -4.65 -14.53 -13.47
CA LEU A 46 -3.66 -15.28 -14.25
C LEU A 46 -4.25 -16.53 -14.89
N LEU A 47 -5.09 -17.28 -14.15
CA LEU A 47 -5.78 -18.45 -14.69
C LEU A 47 -6.72 -18.05 -15.84
N ILE A 48 -7.49 -16.97 -15.68
CA ILE A 48 -8.39 -16.45 -16.72
C ILE A 48 -7.59 -15.99 -17.95
N LEU A 49 -6.50 -15.23 -17.76
CA LEU A 49 -5.61 -14.80 -18.85
C LEU A 49 -4.97 -15.98 -19.59
N THR A 50 -4.60 -17.04 -18.87
CA THR A 50 -3.99 -18.24 -19.46
C THR A 50 -5.02 -19.11 -20.20
N ALA A 51 -6.24 -19.25 -19.66
CA ALA A 51 -7.33 -19.94 -20.35
C ALA A 51 -7.71 -19.21 -21.65
N MET A 52 -7.78 -17.88 -21.60
CA MET A 52 -8.14 -17.03 -22.73
C MET A 52 -7.06 -16.91 -23.82
N THR A 53 -5.82 -17.33 -23.58
CA THR A 53 -4.77 -17.34 -24.62
C THR A 53 -4.83 -18.59 -25.51
N HIS A 54 -5.51 -19.66 -25.05
CA HIS A 54 -5.72 -20.87 -25.85
C HIS A 54 -6.98 -20.80 -26.70
N GLU A 55 -7.99 -20.02 -26.29
CA GLU A 55 -9.24 -19.83 -27.04
C GLU A 55 -9.23 -18.50 -27.81
N ASN A 56 -9.31 -18.60 -29.15
CA ASN A 56 -9.74 -17.58 -30.11
C ASN A 56 -8.83 -16.36 -30.38
N TRP A 57 -8.09 -16.46 -31.49
CA TRP A 57 -7.48 -15.33 -32.20
C TRP A 57 -8.49 -14.49 -33.02
N GLY A 58 -9.78 -14.83 -32.98
CA GLY A 58 -10.86 -14.17 -33.72
C GLY A 58 -11.78 -13.25 -32.88
N GLU A 59 -11.45 -13.00 -31.62
CA GLU A 59 -12.31 -12.22 -30.72
C GLU A 59 -12.33 -10.71 -31.05
N ARG A 60 -13.47 -10.07 -30.71
CA ARG A 60 -13.70 -8.63 -30.93
C ARG A 60 -12.68 -7.81 -30.16
N TRP A 61 -12.27 -6.66 -30.73
CA TRP A 61 -11.36 -5.68 -30.10
C TRP A 61 -11.70 -5.31 -28.65
N VAL A 62 -13.00 -5.35 -28.29
CA VAL A 62 -13.49 -5.06 -26.94
C VAL A 62 -12.97 -6.07 -25.92
N ASP A 63 -12.89 -7.34 -26.27
CA ASP A 63 -12.45 -8.42 -25.39
C ASP A 63 -10.93 -8.35 -25.16
N GLN A 64 -10.18 -7.95 -26.20
CA GLN A 64 -8.73 -7.67 -26.08
C GLN A 64 -8.44 -6.47 -25.17
N LEU A 65 -9.26 -5.41 -25.26
CA LEU A 65 -9.14 -4.25 -24.36
C LEU A 65 -9.42 -4.64 -22.90
N ALA A 66 -10.43 -5.49 -22.66
CA ALA A 66 -10.75 -5.97 -21.31
C ALA A 66 -9.60 -6.82 -20.73
N ARG A 67 -8.95 -7.66 -21.54
CA ARG A 67 -7.76 -8.45 -21.14
C ARG A 67 -6.58 -7.56 -20.77
N LEU A 68 -6.26 -6.57 -21.60
CA LEU A 68 -5.19 -5.60 -21.32
C LEU A 68 -5.51 -4.77 -20.07
N GLY A 69 -6.76 -4.34 -19.92
CA GLY A 69 -7.23 -3.63 -18.73
C GLY A 69 -7.05 -4.46 -17.45
N LEU A 70 -7.45 -5.73 -17.48
CA LEU A 70 -7.30 -6.66 -16.36
C LEU A 70 -5.82 -6.91 -16.02
N ALA A 71 -4.97 -7.15 -17.02
CA ALA A 71 -3.53 -7.33 -16.81
C ALA A 71 -2.88 -6.07 -16.21
N LEU A 72 -3.22 -4.89 -16.74
CA LEU A 72 -2.70 -3.61 -16.23
C LEU A 72 -3.16 -3.37 -14.79
N LEU A 73 -4.44 -3.64 -14.49
CA LEU A 73 -5.00 -3.52 -13.16
C LEU A 73 -4.32 -4.46 -12.16
N VAL A 74 -4.00 -5.70 -12.55
CA VAL A 74 -3.24 -6.65 -11.74
C VAL A 74 -1.83 -6.13 -11.45
N VAL A 75 -1.11 -5.63 -12.46
CA VAL A 75 0.25 -5.08 -12.29
C VAL A 75 0.24 -3.86 -11.36
N VAL A 76 -0.69 -2.94 -11.58
CA VAL A 76 -0.86 -1.73 -10.75
C VAL A 76 -1.24 -2.12 -9.31
N GLY A 77 -2.16 -3.06 -9.14
CA GLY A 77 -2.57 -3.59 -7.84
C GLY A 77 -1.40 -4.23 -7.08
N LEU A 78 -0.61 -5.09 -7.75
CA LEU A 78 0.59 -5.72 -7.20
C LEU A 78 1.63 -4.68 -6.76
N PHE A 79 1.85 -3.64 -7.55
CA PHE A 79 2.76 -2.56 -7.19
C PHE A 79 2.28 -1.82 -5.92
N GLY A 80 0.98 -1.56 -5.84
CA GLY A 80 0.34 -0.98 -4.66
C GLY A 80 0.52 -1.84 -3.40
N VAL A 81 0.19 -3.13 -3.49
CA VAL A 81 0.32 -4.10 -2.38
C VAL A 81 1.77 -4.23 -1.92
N ARG A 82 2.72 -4.38 -2.85
CA ARG A 82 4.14 -4.45 -2.55
C ARG A 82 4.62 -3.19 -1.82
N THR A 83 4.14 -2.02 -2.24
CA THR A 83 4.46 -0.76 -1.56
C THR A 83 3.87 -0.70 -0.16
N GLY A 84 2.62 -1.13 0.02
CA GLY A 84 1.94 -1.20 1.33
C GLY A 84 2.66 -2.12 2.31
N VAL A 85 3.06 -3.33 1.89
CA VAL A 85 3.85 -4.27 2.71
C VAL A 85 5.20 -3.68 3.08
N ARG A 86 5.87 -3.01 2.13
CA ARG A 86 7.15 -2.36 2.38
C ARG A 86 7.02 -1.21 3.38
N LEU A 87 5.95 -0.42 3.30
CA LEU A 87 5.64 0.65 4.25
C LEU A 87 5.34 0.10 5.63
N TYR A 88 4.53 -0.95 5.71
CA TYR A 88 4.22 -1.64 6.96
C TYR A 88 5.48 -2.12 7.68
N ARG A 89 6.35 -2.84 6.97
CA ARG A 89 7.62 -3.33 7.52
C ARG A 89 8.53 -2.19 7.96
N HIS A 90 8.60 -1.11 7.17
CA HIS A 90 9.39 0.07 7.52
C HIS A 90 8.88 0.71 8.81
N PHE A 91 7.57 0.97 8.93
CA PHE A 91 7.00 1.65 10.10
C PHE A 91 6.96 0.80 11.37
N ILE A 92 7.04 -0.53 11.27
CA ILE A 92 7.28 -1.39 12.44
C ILE A 92 8.69 -1.17 13.02
N LEU A 93 9.68 -0.97 12.14
CA LEU A 93 11.10 -0.93 12.50
C LEU A 93 11.61 0.50 12.75
N SER A 94 11.04 1.50 12.07
CA SER A 94 11.51 2.87 12.08
C SER A 94 10.37 3.87 12.00
N THR A 95 10.48 4.96 12.76
CA THR A 95 9.55 6.09 12.78
C THR A 95 9.92 7.18 11.78
N GLN A 96 11.11 7.09 11.18
CA GLN A 96 11.67 8.09 10.28
C GLN A 96 11.09 7.96 8.86
N PRO A 97 11.03 9.07 8.11
CA PRO A 97 10.55 9.03 6.73
C PRO A 97 11.45 8.13 5.88
N PRO A 98 10.87 7.20 5.09
CA PRO A 98 11.67 6.35 4.22
C PRO A 98 12.36 7.18 3.13
N PRO A 99 13.61 6.85 2.74
CA PRO A 99 14.31 7.56 1.65
C PRO A 99 13.59 7.42 0.30
N TRP A 100 12.71 6.41 0.18
CA TRP A 100 11.85 6.15 -0.98
C TRP A 100 10.42 6.72 -0.82
N ALA A 101 10.21 7.74 0.02
CA ALA A 101 8.89 8.33 0.27
C ALA A 101 8.14 8.78 -0.99
N ARG A 102 8.84 9.31 -2.01
CA ARG A 102 8.20 9.67 -3.30
C ARG A 102 7.63 8.44 -4.02
N ALA A 103 8.36 7.34 -4.03
CA ALA A 103 7.88 6.08 -4.59
C ALA A 103 6.73 5.49 -3.75
N ALA A 104 6.78 5.66 -2.42
CA ALA A 104 5.70 5.27 -1.53
C ALA A 104 4.37 5.97 -1.85
N TRP A 105 4.41 7.29 -2.07
CA TRP A 105 3.23 8.06 -2.47
C TRP A 105 2.65 7.61 -3.80
N ARG A 106 3.50 7.32 -4.80
CA ARG A 106 3.06 6.78 -6.09
C ARG A 106 2.42 5.41 -5.93
N GLY A 107 3.02 4.53 -5.11
CA GLY A 107 2.45 3.22 -4.82
C GLY A 107 1.09 3.30 -4.12
N LEU A 108 0.93 4.19 -3.14
CA LEU A 108 -0.35 4.43 -2.48
C LEU A 108 -1.40 5.00 -3.45
N ALA A 109 -1.04 5.98 -4.27
CA ALA A 109 -1.95 6.53 -5.28
C ALA A 109 -2.37 5.46 -6.29
N SER A 110 -1.43 4.62 -6.74
CA SER A 110 -1.72 3.52 -7.66
C SER A 110 -2.63 2.46 -7.04
N ALA A 111 -2.44 2.13 -5.75
CA ALA A 111 -3.28 1.21 -5.02
C ALA A 111 -4.72 1.74 -4.87
N SER A 112 -4.86 3.02 -4.52
CA SER A 112 -6.16 3.67 -4.42
C SER A 112 -6.87 3.73 -5.77
N LEU A 113 -6.16 4.06 -6.85
CA LEU A 113 -6.71 4.04 -8.21
C LEU A 113 -7.15 2.64 -8.63
N ALA A 114 -6.32 1.62 -8.43
CA ALA A 114 -6.69 0.24 -8.73
C ALA A 114 -7.93 -0.19 -7.94
N ASN A 115 -8.03 0.18 -6.67
CA ASN A 115 -9.18 -0.13 -5.84
C ASN A 115 -10.47 0.56 -6.33
N LEU A 116 -10.39 1.84 -6.72
CA LEU A 116 -11.53 2.57 -7.28
C LEU A 116 -11.97 2.00 -8.63
N LEU A 117 -11.01 1.62 -9.48
CA LEU A 117 -11.30 0.97 -10.76
C LEU A 117 -11.99 -0.38 -10.54
N ILE A 118 -11.54 -1.19 -9.59
CA ILE A 118 -12.21 -2.44 -9.22
C ILE A 118 -13.65 -2.18 -8.74
N MET A 119 -13.85 -1.19 -7.86
CA MET A 119 -15.19 -0.83 -7.37
C MET A 119 -16.13 -0.35 -8.49
N TYR A 120 -15.59 0.33 -9.50
CA TYR A 120 -16.36 0.76 -10.66
C TYR A 120 -16.73 -0.42 -11.57
N TRP A 121 -15.81 -1.37 -11.74
CA TRP A 121 -15.95 -2.47 -12.70
C TRP A 121 -16.72 -3.68 -12.16
N ILE A 122 -16.62 -3.95 -10.86
CA ILE A 122 -17.25 -5.10 -10.21
C ILE A 122 -18.36 -4.58 -9.26
N PRO A 123 -19.64 -4.66 -9.65
CA PRO A 123 -20.75 -4.32 -8.76
C PRO A 123 -20.82 -5.36 -7.64
N GLY A 124 -20.37 -4.97 -6.44
CA GLY A 124 -20.35 -5.81 -5.24
C GLY A 124 -20.59 -4.99 -3.98
N PRO A 125 -20.58 -5.62 -2.79
CA PRO A 125 -20.76 -4.91 -1.53
C PRO A 125 -19.64 -3.89 -1.32
N MET A 126 -19.94 -2.61 -1.59
CA MET A 126 -18.99 -1.48 -1.54
C MET A 126 -18.22 -1.37 -0.22
N LEU A 127 -18.82 -1.83 0.88
CA LEU A 127 -18.20 -1.84 2.21
C LEU A 127 -16.95 -2.73 2.30
N LEU A 128 -16.96 -3.90 1.64
CA LEU A 128 -15.81 -4.81 1.62
C LEU A 128 -14.69 -4.28 0.72
N MET A 129 -15.05 -3.57 -0.35
CA MET A 129 -14.09 -2.99 -1.29
C MET A 129 -13.54 -1.62 -0.88
N GLY A 130 -14.17 -0.92 0.06
CA GLY A 130 -13.65 0.36 0.58
C GLY A 130 -12.53 0.20 1.61
N TRP A 131 -12.42 -0.98 2.23
CA TRP A 131 -11.44 -1.28 3.27
C TRP A 131 -9.96 -1.04 2.87
N PRO A 132 -9.51 -1.38 1.64
CA PRO A 132 -8.14 -1.09 1.20
C PRO A 132 -7.84 0.42 1.14
N LEU A 133 -8.83 1.28 0.89
CA LEU A 133 -8.65 2.74 0.90
C LEU A 133 -8.34 3.27 2.29
N ILE A 134 -8.92 2.66 3.34
CA ILE A 134 -8.62 3.00 4.74
C ILE A 134 -7.13 2.72 5.01
N GLY A 135 -6.60 1.61 4.50
CA GLY A 135 -5.17 1.29 4.56
C GLY A 135 -4.30 2.35 3.87
N SER A 136 -4.65 2.71 2.64
CA SER A 136 -3.93 3.75 1.89
C SER A 136 -3.93 5.09 2.62
N ALA A 137 -5.07 5.49 3.19
CA ALA A 137 -5.20 6.72 3.97
C ALA A 137 -4.36 6.67 5.25
N ALA A 138 -4.37 5.54 5.98
CA ALA A 138 -3.56 5.36 7.18
C ALA A 138 -2.06 5.46 6.88
N PHE A 139 -1.58 4.82 5.80
CA PHE A 139 -0.18 4.93 5.38
C PHE A 139 0.19 6.33 4.88
N ALA A 140 -0.71 7.01 4.17
CA ALA A 140 -0.52 8.40 3.76
C ALA A 140 -0.37 9.33 4.98
N LEU A 141 -1.19 9.13 6.02
CA LEU A 141 -1.07 9.86 7.29
C LEU A 141 0.25 9.55 8.00
N LEU A 142 0.69 8.28 8.05
CA LEU A 142 1.98 7.91 8.63
C LEU A 142 3.15 8.56 7.89
N LEU A 143 3.12 8.59 6.56
CA LEU A 143 4.10 9.29 5.74
C LEU A 143 4.10 10.79 6.03
N LEU A 144 2.92 11.42 6.08
CA LEU A 144 2.80 12.85 6.37
C LEU A 144 3.32 13.21 7.77
N GLN A 145 3.01 12.38 8.77
CA GLN A 145 3.52 12.54 10.13
C GLN A 145 5.04 12.38 10.20
N SER A 146 5.61 11.41 9.49
CA SER A 146 7.07 11.19 9.43
C SER A 146 7.80 12.37 8.77
N ALA A 147 7.23 12.92 7.69
CA ALA A 147 7.77 14.10 7.01
C ALA A 147 7.73 15.37 7.89
N ARG A 148 6.62 15.58 8.61
CA ARG A 148 6.48 16.71 9.55
C ARG A 148 7.49 16.64 10.70
N ARG A 149 7.79 15.44 11.21
CA ARG A 149 8.82 15.25 12.26
C ARG A 149 10.22 15.57 11.74
N ALA A 150 10.56 15.12 10.53
CA ALA A 150 11.83 15.43 9.92
C ALA A 150 12.02 16.94 9.71
N GLY A 151 10.99 17.64 9.21
CA GLY A 151 11.05 19.11 9.02
C GLY A 151 11.22 19.90 10.33
N ARG A 152 10.61 19.45 11.44
CA ARG A 152 10.79 20.07 12.76
C ARG A 152 12.20 19.87 13.33
N SER A 153 12.89 18.80 12.96
CA SER A 153 14.28 18.57 13.38
C SER A 153 15.29 19.45 12.64
N THR A 154 14.92 19.98 11.47
CA THR A 154 15.80 20.82 10.63
C THR A 154 15.55 22.33 10.83
N GLY A 155 14.37 22.72 11.32
CA GLY A 155 13.99 24.12 11.56
C GLY A 155 14.47 24.72 12.89
N ASN A 156 15.48 24.13 13.53
CA ASN A 156 16.01 24.57 14.83
C ASN A 156 17.54 24.84 14.76
N ILE A 157 17.99 25.36 13.62
CA ILE A 157 19.36 25.83 13.37
C ILE A 157 19.29 27.33 13.10
#